data_AF-A0A0K8RLY6-F1
#
_entry.id   AF-A0A0K8RLY6-F1
#
_cell.length_a   1.000
_cell.length_b   1.000
_cell.length_c   1.000
_cell.angle_alpha   90.00
_cell.angle_beta   90.00
_cell.angle_gamma   90.00
#
_symmetry.space_group_name_H-M   'P 1'
#
loop_
_entity.id
_entity.type
_entity.pdbx_description
1 polymer ?
#
loop_
_entity_poly.entity_id
_entity_poly.type
_entity_poly.pdbx_seq_one_letter_code
_entity_poly.pdbx_strand_id
1 'polypeptide(L)'
;MLYCCESLVFLFFLFKAWNDALISQWCSTWLMEINITKTKSLTFSTKLNVDRHAYAIGENQIENGTSIKYLGVHLSANLSWNLHTEHIISKASKTLGFLKRSLFQANKATKLLAYTSFVRSQLEYASIIWHPH
;
A
#
# COMPACT_ATOMS: atom_id res chain seq x y z
N MET A 1 11.91 -20.58 -5.41
CA MET A 1 10.53 -20.04 -5.34
C MET A 1 10.59 -18.53 -5.51
N LEU A 2 10.33 -18.04 -6.72
CA LEU A 2 10.19 -16.62 -6.99
C LEU A 2 8.76 -16.22 -6.61
N TYR A 3 8.60 -15.55 -5.46
CA TYR A 3 7.30 -15.06 -5.04
C TYR A 3 6.94 -13.82 -5.87
N CYS A 4 5.73 -13.83 -6.41
CA CYS A 4 5.16 -12.82 -7.32
C CYS A 4 4.78 -11.49 -6.62
N CYS A 5 5.56 -11.03 -5.64
CA CYS A 5 5.09 -10.03 -4.68
C CYS A 5 5.24 -8.57 -5.14
N GLU A 6 6.02 -8.26 -6.17
CA GLU A 6 6.32 -6.85 -6.49
C GLU A 6 5.84 -6.33 -7.85
N SER A 7 5.62 -7.19 -8.87
CA SER A 7 5.36 -6.69 -10.23
C SER A 7 3.90 -6.76 -10.71
N LEU A 8 3.02 -7.53 -10.06
CA LEU A 8 1.68 -7.81 -10.61
C LEU A 8 0.50 -6.99 -10.06
N VAL A 9 0.69 -6.17 -9.04
CA VAL A 9 -0.44 -5.38 -8.52
C VAL A 9 -0.94 -4.36 -9.57
N PHE A 10 -0.09 -3.95 -10.52
CA PHE A 10 -0.51 -3.09 -11.64
C PHE A 10 -1.47 -3.77 -12.62
N LEU A 11 -1.54 -5.11 -12.67
CA LEU A 11 -2.40 -5.83 -13.61
C LEU A 11 -3.77 -6.20 -13.01
N PHE A 12 -3.90 -6.21 -11.68
CA PHE A 12 -5.17 -6.48 -11.01
C PHE A 12 -6.08 -5.24 -10.87
N PHE A 13 -5.53 -4.03 -11.01
CA PHE A 13 -6.29 -2.79 -10.82
C PHE A 13 -7.16 -2.38 -12.01
N LEU A 14 -7.01 -3.00 -13.19
CA LEU A 14 -7.65 -2.49 -14.42
C LEU A 14 -8.72 -3.37 -15.08
N PHE A 15 -8.94 -4.62 -14.68
CA PHE A 15 -9.98 -5.43 -15.34
C PHE A 15 -10.77 -6.31 -14.37
N LYS A 16 -12.05 -5.99 -14.25
CA LYS A 16 -13.14 -6.81 -13.70
C LYS A 16 -13.34 -8.17 -14.43
N ALA A 17 -12.38 -8.61 -15.24
CA ALA A 17 -12.55 -9.68 -16.24
C ALA A 17 -11.60 -10.87 -16.07
N TRP A 18 -10.71 -10.89 -15.09
CA TRP A 18 -9.92 -12.09 -14.79
C TRP A 18 -10.70 -13.01 -13.87
N ASN A 19 -11.18 -14.12 -14.42
CA ASN A 19 -11.74 -15.22 -13.64
C ASN A 19 -10.61 -15.97 -12.89
N ASP A 20 -10.93 -16.54 -11.72
CA ASP A 20 -10.01 -17.28 -10.84
C ASP A 20 -9.21 -18.36 -11.59
N ALA A 21 -9.83 -18.99 -12.59
CA ALA A 21 -9.21 -20.01 -13.45
C ALA A 21 -8.08 -19.45 -14.34
N LEU A 22 -8.23 -18.23 -14.87
CA LEU A 22 -7.24 -17.61 -15.76
C LEU A 22 -5.97 -17.25 -14.97
N ILE A 23 -6.14 -16.76 -13.74
CA ILE A 23 -5.04 -16.39 -12.84
C ILE A 23 -4.20 -17.63 -12.51
N SER A 24 -4.87 -18.74 -12.17
CA SER A 24 -4.20 -20.01 -11.87
C SER A 24 -3.44 -20.57 -13.07
N GLN A 25 -4.03 -20.53 -14.26
CA GLN A 25 -3.38 -20.96 -15.50
C GLN A 25 -2.15 -20.11 -15.83
N TRP A 26 -2.25 -18.79 -15.67
CA TRP A 26 -1.13 -17.88 -15.91
C TRP A 26 0.01 -18.17 -14.94
N CYS A 27 -0.28 -18.34 -13.65
CA CYS A 27 0.74 -18.70 -12.65
C CYS A 27 1.45 -20.02 -13.00
N SER A 28 0.70 -21.03 -13.45
CA SER A 28 1.26 -22.30 -13.90
C SER A 28 2.15 -22.13 -15.15
N THR A 29 1.71 -21.33 -16.12
CA THR A 29 2.46 -21.06 -17.36
C THR A 29 3.82 -20.44 -17.07
N TRP A 30 3.88 -19.53 -16.09
CA TRP A 30 5.10 -18.82 -15.72
C TRP A 30 5.83 -19.42 -14.52
N LEU A 31 5.43 -20.61 -14.05
CA LEU A 31 6.02 -21.31 -12.91
C LEU A 31 6.10 -20.44 -11.65
N MET A 32 5.06 -19.65 -11.41
CA MET A 32 4.92 -18.76 -10.26
C MET A 32 3.89 -19.28 -9.26
N GLU A 33 4.11 -18.97 -7.99
CA GLU A 33 3.21 -19.31 -6.90
C GLU A 33 2.73 -18.04 -6.19
N ILE A 34 1.41 -17.94 -5.99
CA ILE A 34 0.78 -16.82 -5.29
C ILE A 34 0.84 -17.09 -3.80
N ASN A 35 1.39 -16.14 -3.04
CA ASN A 35 1.33 -16.20 -1.59
C ASN A 35 -0.04 -15.72 -1.10
N ILE A 36 -0.91 -16.66 -0.79
CA ILE A 36 -2.30 -16.41 -0.40
C ILE A 36 -2.37 -15.63 0.92
N THR A 37 -1.47 -15.92 1.87
CA THR A 37 -1.42 -15.19 3.16
C THR A 37 -1.11 -13.70 3.01
N LYS A 38 -0.41 -13.30 1.95
CA LYS A 38 -0.09 -11.90 1.66
C LYS A 38 -1.09 -11.25 0.70
N THR A 39 -1.94 -12.05 0.06
CA THR A 39 -2.88 -11.59 -0.96
C THR A 39 -4.21 -11.27 -0.30
N LYS A 40 -4.73 -10.07 -0.59
CA LYS A 40 -6.04 -9.64 -0.09
C LYS A 40 -6.87 -9.09 -1.24
N SER A 41 -8.16 -9.39 -1.22
CA SER A 41 -9.14 -8.78 -2.10
C SER A 41 -9.63 -7.48 -1.47
N LEU A 42 -9.67 -6.40 -2.26
CA LEU A 42 -10.17 -5.10 -1.81
C LEU A 42 -11.09 -4.51 -2.87
N THR A 43 -12.34 -4.29 -2.51
CA THR A 43 -13.32 -3.60 -3.38
C THR A 43 -13.40 -2.14 -2.98
N PHE A 44 -13.07 -1.24 -3.92
CA PHE A 44 -13.21 0.20 -3.71
C PHE A 44 -14.63 0.67 -4.02
N SER A 45 -15.29 1.28 -3.03
CA SER A 45 -16.61 1.86 -3.21
C SER A 45 -16.94 2.79 -2.06
N THR A 46 -17.67 3.87 -2.35
CA THR A 46 -18.21 4.81 -1.36
C THR A 46 -19.59 4.39 -0.83
N LYS A 47 -20.17 3.31 -1.37
CA LYS A 47 -21.47 2.79 -0.94
C LYS A 47 -21.35 2.06 0.40
N LEU A 48 -22.38 2.15 1.23
CA LEU A 48 -22.45 1.46 2.53
C LEU A 48 -22.60 -0.07 2.36
N ASN A 49 -23.45 -0.50 1.42
CA ASN A 49 -23.59 -1.90 1.04
C ASN A 49 -22.84 -2.14 -0.28
N VAL A 50 -21.66 -2.73 -0.16
CA VAL A 50 -20.83 -3.15 -1.29
C VAL A 50 -20.92 -4.66 -1.37
N ASP A 51 -21.35 -5.16 -2.52
CA ASP A 51 -21.26 -6.58 -2.79
C ASP A 51 -19.78 -6.96 -2.94
N ARG A 52 -19.30 -7.79 -2.01
CA ARG A 52 -17.91 -8.22 -1.93
C ARG A 52 -17.82 -9.61 -2.52
N HIS A 53 -17.28 -9.68 -3.74
CA HIS A 53 -17.02 -10.96 -4.37
C HIS A 53 -15.95 -11.74 -3.58
N ALA A 54 -16.21 -13.01 -3.33
CA ALA A 54 -15.25 -13.93 -2.77
C ALA A 54 -14.41 -14.51 -3.91
N TYR A 55 -13.10 -14.28 -3.86
CA TYR A 55 -12.16 -14.80 -4.86
C TYR A 55 -11.44 -16.01 -4.28
N ALA A 56 -11.23 -17.04 -5.10
CA ALA A 56 -10.49 -18.23 -4.72
C ALA A 56 -9.36 -18.49 -5.73
N ILE A 57 -8.19 -18.92 -5.24
CA ILE A 57 -7.10 -19.38 -6.10
C ILE A 57 -6.88 -20.85 -5.79
N GLY A 58 -7.27 -21.71 -6.73
CA GLY A 58 -7.35 -23.16 -6.50
C GLY A 58 -8.38 -23.48 -5.42
N GLU A 59 -7.95 -24.12 -4.34
CA GLU A 59 -8.81 -24.50 -3.20
C GLU A 59 -8.84 -23.44 -2.08
N ASN A 60 -8.04 -22.39 -2.20
CA ASN A 60 -7.80 -21.43 -1.13
C ASN A 60 -8.56 -20.12 -1.35
N GLN A 61 -9.36 -19.73 -0.36
CA GLN A 61 -10.12 -18.48 -0.35
C GLN A 61 -9.21 -17.28 -0.02
N ILE A 62 -9.35 -16.19 -0.77
CA ILE A 62 -8.65 -14.93 -0.50
C ILE A 62 -9.44 -14.13 0.54
N GLU A 63 -8.74 -13.58 1.52
CA GLU A 63 -9.35 -12.71 2.52
C GLU A 63 -9.78 -11.37 1.91
N ASN A 64 -11.04 -10.98 2.13
CA ASN A 64 -11.54 -9.66 1.76
C ASN A 64 -11.18 -8.65 2.86
N GLY A 65 -10.23 -7.77 2.56
CA GLY A 65 -9.77 -6.73 3.47
C GLY A 65 -10.60 -5.45 3.41
N THR A 66 -10.47 -4.61 4.43
CA THR A 66 -10.99 -3.23 4.44
C THR A 66 -9.92 -2.20 4.14
N SER A 67 -8.65 -2.56 4.31
CA SER A 67 -7.49 -1.76 3.90
C SER A 67 -6.34 -2.66 3.46
N ILE A 68 -5.52 -2.17 2.52
CA ILE A 68 -4.32 -2.85 2.04
C ILE A 68 -3.16 -1.86 1.98
N LYS A 69 -1.96 -2.33 2.29
CA LYS A 69 -0.74 -1.55 2.10
C LYS A 69 -0.13 -1.91 0.74
N TYR A 70 0.00 -0.92 -0.14
CA TYR A 70 0.60 -1.08 -1.46
C TYR A 70 1.69 -0.03 -1.69
N LEU A 71 2.92 -0.48 -2.00
CA LEU A 71 4.09 0.38 -2.22
C LEU A 71 4.30 1.46 -1.13
N GLY A 72 3.99 1.12 0.13
CA GLY A 72 4.10 2.06 1.26
C GLY A 72 2.89 2.99 1.46
N VAL A 73 1.92 2.98 0.56
CA VAL A 73 0.64 3.70 0.66
C VAL A 73 -0.41 2.78 1.26
N HIS A 74 -1.25 3.31 2.16
CA HIS A 74 -2.37 2.55 2.71
C HIS A 74 -3.64 2.94 1.95
N LEU A 75 -4.24 1.95 1.29
CA LEU A 75 -5.46 2.11 0.52
C LEU A 75 -6.62 1.53 1.33
N SER A 76 -7.66 2.33 1.54
CA SER A 76 -8.88 1.92 2.25
C SER A 76 -9.99 1.63 1.25
N ALA A 77 -10.84 0.64 1.54
CA ALA A 77 -11.98 0.25 0.69
C ALA A 77 -12.96 1.42 0.44
N ASN A 78 -13.13 2.28 1.46
CA ASN A 78 -13.99 3.47 1.41
C ASN A 78 -13.32 4.67 0.73
N LEU A 79 -12.13 4.49 0.12
CA LEU A 79 -11.30 5.55 -0.47
C LEU A 79 -10.94 6.69 0.50
N SER A 80 -11.04 6.43 1.82
CA SER A 80 -10.57 7.38 2.83
C SER A 80 -9.07 7.30 3.00
N TRP A 81 -8.43 8.46 3.00
CA TRP A 81 -6.99 8.61 3.21
C TRP A 81 -6.61 8.78 4.69
N ASN A 82 -7.57 8.82 5.61
CA ASN A 82 -7.32 9.10 7.04
C ASN A 82 -6.28 8.14 7.64
N LEU A 83 -6.47 6.83 7.41
CA LEU A 83 -5.55 5.79 7.90
C LEU A 83 -4.13 6.00 7.35
N HIS A 84 -4.02 6.35 6.07
CA HIS A 84 -2.74 6.61 5.43
C HIS A 84 -2.05 7.86 6.00
N THR A 85 -2.80 8.96 6.11
CA THR A 85 -2.32 10.24 6.63
C THR A 85 -1.88 10.11 8.08
N GLU A 86 -2.66 9.47 8.94
CA GLU A 86 -2.29 9.19 10.33
C GLU A 86 -0.98 8.39 10.43
N HIS A 87 -0.82 7.36 9.58
CA HIS A 87 0.38 6.54 9.55
C HIS A 87 1.61 7.36 9.10
N ILE A 88 1.49 8.18 8.05
CA ILE A 88 2.58 9.05 7.60
C ILE A 88 2.93 10.08 8.68
N ILE A 89 1.94 10.77 9.25
CA ILE A 89 2.17 11.79 10.29
C ILE A 89 2.87 11.16 11.49
N SER A 90 2.45 9.98 11.92
CA SER A 90 3.09 9.25 13.02
C SER A 90 4.55 8.90 12.69
N LYS A 91 4.81 8.40 11.47
CA LYS A 91 6.17 8.06 11.01
C LYS A 91 7.08 9.30 10.92
N ALA A 92 6.58 10.39 10.35
CA ALA A 92 7.27 11.66 10.23
C ALA A 92 7.58 12.27 11.61
N SER A 93 6.61 12.19 12.54
CA SER A 93 6.77 12.67 13.92
C SER A 93 7.83 11.88 14.69
N LYS A 94 7.87 10.55 14.54
CA LYS A 94 8.94 9.71 15.13
C LYS A 94 10.31 10.09 14.58
N THR A 95 10.41 10.30 13.27
CA THR A 95 11.64 10.75 12.60
C THR A 95 12.06 12.12 13.12
N LEU A 96 11.14 13.07 13.23
CA LEU A 96 11.40 14.40 13.78
C LEU A 96 11.87 14.33 15.24
N GLY A 97 11.24 13.50 16.07
CA GLY A 97 11.64 13.29 17.46
C GLY A 97 13.06 12.72 17.57
N PHE A 98 13.42 11.77 16.70
CA PHE A 98 14.78 11.24 16.60
C PHE A 98 15.78 12.33 16.20
N LEU A 99 15.49 13.11 15.14
CA LEU A 99 16.35 14.20 14.69
C LEU A 99 16.55 15.27 15.76
N LYS A 100 15.49 15.63 16.50
CA LYS A 100 15.58 16.62 17.59
C LYS A 100 16.54 16.17 18.69
N ARG A 101 16.54 14.87 19.05
CA ARG A 101 17.46 14.32 20.06
C ARG A 101 18.89 14.17 19.53
N SER A 102 19.05 13.71 18.28
CA SER A 102 20.36 13.44 17.71
C SER A 102 21.11 14.72 17.29
N LEU A 103 20.40 15.70 16.72
CA LEU A 103 20.98 16.91 16.15
C LEU A 103 20.83 18.13 17.07
N PHE A 104 20.67 17.94 18.39
CA PHE A 104 20.39 19.06 19.29
C PHE A 104 21.48 20.16 19.26
N GLN A 105 22.76 19.76 19.19
CA GLN A 105 23.91 20.67 19.07
C GLN A 105 24.24 21.10 17.63
N ALA A 106 23.59 20.52 16.62
CA ALA A 106 23.91 20.83 15.23
C ALA A 106 23.52 22.27 14.84
N ASN A 107 24.21 22.82 13.85
CA ASN A 107 23.92 24.13 13.29
C ASN A 107 22.55 24.15 12.57
N LYS A 108 22.00 25.35 12.35
CA LYS A 108 20.68 25.53 11.72
C LYS A 108 20.62 24.92 10.31
N ALA A 109 21.69 25.04 9.53
CA ALA A 109 21.76 24.52 8.17
C ALA A 109 21.62 22.98 8.15
N THR A 110 22.33 22.27 9.02
CA THR A 110 22.27 20.80 9.13
C THR A 110 20.90 20.35 9.61
N LYS A 111 20.30 21.07 10.58
CA LYS A 111 18.93 20.78 11.05
C LYS A 111 17.91 20.94 9.92
N LEU A 112 18.03 21.98 9.11
CA LEU A 112 17.15 22.22 7.96
C LEU A 112 17.32 21.15 6.89
N LEU A 113 18.56 20.77 6.58
CA LEU A 113 18.87 19.71 5.62
C LEU A 113 18.31 18.36 6.08
N ALA A 114 18.50 18.00 7.35
CA ALA A 114 17.97 16.76 7.90
C ALA A 114 16.42 16.75 7.90
N TYR A 115 15.80 17.87 8.24
CA TYR A 115 14.34 18.00 8.19
C TYR A 115 13.79 17.80 6.77
N THR A 116 14.38 18.49 5.78
CA THR A 116 13.94 18.41 4.39
C THR A 116 14.19 17.03 3.77
N SER A 117 15.34 16.39 4.06
CA SER A 117 15.69 15.08 3.52
C SER A 117 14.93 13.91 4.15
N PHE A 118 14.63 13.95 5.46
CA PHE A 118 14.04 12.79 6.15
C PHE A 118 12.57 12.96 6.54
N VAL A 119 12.14 14.16 6.95
CA VAL A 119 10.76 14.38 7.42
C VAL A 119 9.88 14.82 6.26
N ARG A 120 10.32 15.82 5.50
CA ARG A 120 9.55 16.36 4.37
C ARG A 120 9.38 15.33 3.25
N SER A 121 10.44 14.60 2.90
CA SER A 121 10.36 13.51 1.91
C SER A 121 9.34 12.42 2.25
N GLN A 122 9.14 12.11 3.55
CA GLN A 122 8.12 11.16 3.99
C GLN A 122 6.69 11.69 3.81
N LEU A 123 6.49 12.99 4.01
CA LEU A 123 5.19 13.65 3.87
C LEU A 123 4.82 13.88 2.40
N GLU A 124 5.81 14.13 1.54
CA GLU A 124 5.61 14.35 0.10
C GLU A 124 5.50 13.04 -0.69
N TYR A 125 5.94 11.91 -0.13
CA TYR A 125 5.83 10.63 -0.81
C TYR A 125 4.38 10.29 -1.14
N ALA A 126 4.13 10.00 -2.43
CA ALA A 126 2.80 9.65 -2.96
C ALA A 126 1.70 10.71 -2.73
N SER A 127 2.07 11.97 -2.47
CA SER A 127 1.12 13.08 -2.24
C SER A 127 0.13 13.28 -3.39
N ILE A 128 0.60 13.10 -4.63
CA ILE A 128 -0.22 13.22 -5.84
C ILE A 128 -1.43 12.27 -5.86
N ILE A 129 -1.36 11.14 -5.15
CA ILE A 129 -2.43 10.14 -5.13
C ILE A 129 -3.60 10.59 -4.26
N TRP A 130 -3.32 11.24 -3.12
CA TRP A 130 -4.33 11.61 -2.13
C TRP A 130 -4.65 13.11 -2.10
N HIS A 131 -3.85 13.96 -2.75
CA HIS A 131 -4.09 15.40 -2.91
C HIS A 131 -3.69 15.89 -4.32
N PRO A 132 -4.52 15.63 -5.34
CA PRO A 132 -4.19 15.89 -6.73
C PRO A 132 -4.27 17.37 -7.20
N HIS A 133 -4.51 18.34 -6.30
CA HIS A 133 -4.68 19.76 -6.65
C HIS A 133 -3.95 20.72 -5.71
#